data_AF-A0A9Q1CNG4-F1
#
_entry.id   AF-A0A9Q1CNG4-F1
#
_cell.length_a   1.000
_cell.length_b   1.000
_cell.length_c   1.000
_cell.angle_alpha   90.00
_cell.angle_beta   90.00
_cell.angle_gamma   90.00
#
_symmetry.space_group_name_H-M   'P 1'
#
loop_
_entity.id
_entity.type
_entity.pdbx_description
1 polymer ?
#
loop_
_entity_poly.entity_id
_entity_poly.type
_entity_poly.pdbx_seq_one_letter_code
_entity_poly.pdbx_strand_id
1 'polypeptide(L)'
;MGKAENAVPVVVKKKSETRWSARAEVVKPVNKYLREILQVLETMIDNDNETTETRSDAEQLYFCMLNYHFLTLLGLWDKILIRIDRVQKKLKDPYIRELLFGSLLT
;
A
#
# COMPACT_ATOMS: atom_id res chain seq x y z
N MET A 1 46.01 2.91 15.55
CA MET A 1 44.80 3.42 16.21
C MET A 1 43.95 4.11 15.14
N GLY A 2 43.05 3.38 14.51
CA GLY A 2 42.13 3.90 13.50
C GLY A 2 40.85 3.08 13.60
N LYS A 3 39.79 3.70 14.12
CA LYS A 3 38.51 3.03 14.39
C LYS A 3 37.83 2.71 13.06
N ALA A 4 37.53 1.43 12.83
CA ALA A 4 36.62 1.03 11.77
C ALA A 4 35.25 1.67 12.03
N GLU A 5 34.79 2.51 11.12
CA GLU A 5 33.41 2.98 11.13
C GLU A 5 32.49 1.77 11.02
N ASN A 6 31.63 1.60 12.03
CA ASN A 6 30.59 0.57 12.03
C ASN A 6 29.61 0.86 10.89
N ALA A 7 29.88 0.29 9.71
CA ALA A 7 28.91 0.17 8.65
C ALA A 7 27.78 -0.72 9.17
N VAL A 8 26.70 -0.09 9.64
CA VAL A 8 25.48 -0.80 10.01
C VAL A 8 25.10 -1.67 8.82
N PRO A 9 25.01 -3.01 8.97
CA PRO A 9 24.61 -3.86 7.87
C PRO A 9 23.25 -3.37 7.43
N VAL A 10 23.14 -2.92 6.17
CA VAL A 10 21.83 -2.62 5.58
C VAL A 10 21.11 -3.95 5.46
N VAL A 11 20.42 -4.34 6.53
CA VAL A 11 19.58 -5.53 6.59
C VAL A 11 18.43 -5.27 5.64
N VAL A 12 18.52 -5.86 4.46
CA VAL A 12 17.49 -5.77 3.44
C VAL A 12 16.28 -6.57 3.94
N LYS A 13 15.33 -5.85 4.56
CA LYS A 13 14.04 -6.41 4.99
C LYS A 13 13.33 -7.10 3.82
N LYS A 14 12.59 -8.18 4.08
CA LYS A 14 11.84 -8.94 3.05
C LYS A 14 10.86 -8.03 2.30
N LYS A 15 10.42 -8.44 1.10
CA LYS A 15 9.57 -7.61 0.21
C LYS A 15 8.29 -7.11 0.90
N SER A 16 7.65 -7.95 1.70
CA SER A 16 6.43 -7.67 2.48
C SER A 16 6.69 -7.03 3.85
N GLU A 17 7.94 -6.87 4.29
CA GLU A 17 8.27 -6.26 5.59
C GLU A 17 8.39 -4.74 5.54
N THR A 18 8.34 -4.11 4.35
CA THR A 18 8.29 -2.65 4.29
C THR A 18 6.85 -2.19 4.46
N ARG A 19 6.64 -1.23 5.36
CA ARG A 19 5.33 -0.62 5.62
C ARG A 19 4.69 -0.05 4.32
N TRP A 20 5.51 0.34 3.35
CA TRP A 20 5.06 0.87 2.06
C TRP A 20 4.55 -0.21 1.10
N SER A 21 5.25 -1.35 1.01
CA SER A 21 4.81 -2.48 0.17
C SER A 21 3.50 -3.07 0.66
N ALA A 22 3.33 -3.27 1.98
CA ALA A 22 2.07 -3.75 2.54
C ALA A 22 0.90 -2.79 2.28
N ARG A 23 1.15 -1.46 2.37
CA ARG A 23 0.15 -0.44 2.00
C ARG A 23 -0.18 -0.48 0.51
N ALA A 24 0.81 -0.66 -0.36
CA ALA A 24 0.60 -0.76 -1.81
C ALA A 24 -0.26 -1.99 -2.17
N GLU A 25 -0.05 -3.12 -1.49
CA GLU A 25 -0.79 -4.37 -1.71
C GLU A 25 -2.27 -4.25 -1.34
N VAL A 26 -2.63 -3.38 -0.39
CA VAL A 26 -4.03 -3.16 0.02
C VAL A 26 -4.70 -2.03 -0.75
N VAL A 27 -4.00 -0.91 -0.97
CA VAL A 27 -4.57 0.26 -1.66
C VAL A 27 -4.91 -0.05 -3.11
N LYS A 28 -4.10 -0.86 -3.78
CA LYS A 28 -4.27 -1.17 -5.20
C LYS A 28 -5.57 -1.95 -5.49
N PRO A 29 -5.90 -3.04 -4.79
CA PRO A 29 -7.20 -3.70 -4.92
C PRO A 29 -8.38 -2.79 -4.59
N VAL A 30 -8.30 -2.01 -3.50
CA VAL A 30 -9.39 -1.12 -3.08
C VAL A 30 -9.67 -0.06 -4.13
N ASN A 31 -8.63 0.54 -4.73
CA ASN A 31 -8.81 1.49 -5.83
C ASN A 31 -9.36 0.80 -7.10
N LYS A 32 -8.81 -0.37 -7.44
CA LYS A 32 -9.23 -1.11 -8.64
C LYS A 32 -10.69 -1.54 -8.60
N TYR A 33 -11.17 -1.99 -7.44
CA TYR A 33 -12.50 -2.58 -7.27
C TYR A 33 -13.45 -1.68 -6.47
N LEU A 34 -13.16 -0.37 -6.42
CA LEU A 34 -13.93 0.59 -5.62
C LEU A 34 -15.42 0.54 -5.95
N ARG A 35 -15.77 0.43 -7.24
CA ARG A 35 -17.17 0.40 -7.68
C ARG A 35 -17.87 -0.86 -7.18
N GLU A 36 -17.23 -2.00 -7.30
CA GLU A 36 -17.75 -3.30 -6.87
C GLU A 36 -17.91 -3.35 -5.35
N ILE A 37 -16.96 -2.77 -4.60
CA ILE A 37 -17.07 -2.64 -3.15
C ILE A 37 -18.30 -1.80 -2.77
N LEU A 38 -18.49 -0.65 -3.43
CA LEU A 38 -19.66 0.21 -3.18
C LEU A 38 -20.97 -0.51 -3.51
N GLN A 39 -21.03 -1.26 -4.61
CA GLN A 39 -22.21 -2.05 -4.98
C GLN A 39 -22.54 -3.13 -3.95
N VAL A 40 -21.53 -3.81 -3.41
CA VAL A 40 -21.74 -4.80 -2.34
C VAL A 40 -22.26 -4.14 -1.08
N LEU A 41 -21.68 -3.00 -0.68
CA LEU A 41 -22.15 -2.25 0.49
C LEU A 41 -23.60 -1.78 0.31
N GLU A 42 -23.95 -1.25 -0.87
CA GLU A 42 -25.34 -0.88 -1.21
C GLU A 42 -26.30 -2.07 -1.12
N THR A 43 -25.90 -3.22 -1.66
CA THR A 43 -26.69 -4.47 -1.56
C THR A 43 -26.88 -4.91 -0.11
N MET A 44 -25.87 -4.73 0.75
CA MET A 44 -25.97 -5.06 2.18
C MET A 44 -26.91 -4.11 2.91
N ILE A 45 -26.91 -2.81 2.58
CA ILE A 45 -27.80 -1.80 3.16
C ILE A 45 -29.27 -2.14 2.84
N ASP A 46 -29.55 -2.55 1.60
CA ASP A 46 -30.91 -2.85 1.14
C ASP A 46 -31.40 -4.27 1.52
N ASN A 47 -30.56 -5.11 2.13
CA ASN A 47 -30.93 -6.48 2.47
C ASN A 47 -31.68 -6.55 3.81
N ASP A 48 -33.01 -6.69 3.75
CA ASP A 48 -33.87 -6.86 4.92
C ASP A 48 -33.61 -8.11 5.77
N ASN A 49 -32.83 -9.06 5.26
CA ASN A 49 -32.42 -10.24 6.03
C ASN A 49 -31.17 -9.98 6.89
N GLU A 50 -30.46 -8.88 6.68
CA GLU A 50 -29.33 -8.48 7.53
C GLU A 50 -29.81 -7.85 8.84
N THR A 51 -28.95 -7.91 9.85
CA THR A 51 -29.23 -7.21 11.11
C THR A 51 -29.19 -5.69 10.89
N THR A 52 -29.92 -4.95 11.71
CA THR A 52 -29.89 -3.47 11.68
C THR A 52 -28.47 -2.92 11.89
N GLU A 53 -27.66 -3.60 12.71
CA GLU A 53 -26.25 -3.24 12.94
C GLU A 53 -25.42 -3.41 11.66
N THR A 54 -25.52 -4.57 11.00
CA THR A 54 -24.80 -4.82 9.73
C THR A 54 -25.15 -3.79 8.66
N ARG A 55 -26.44 -3.45 8.53
CA ARG A 55 -26.90 -2.43 7.56
C ARG A 55 -26.34 -1.05 7.89
N SER A 56 -26.36 -0.66 9.16
CA SER A 56 -25.82 0.62 9.63
C SER A 56 -24.31 0.71 9.39
N ASP A 57 -23.56 -0.35 9.68
CA ASP A 57 -22.11 -0.39 9.44
C ASP A 57 -21.79 -0.33 7.94
N ALA A 58 -22.54 -1.04 7.11
CA ALA A 58 -22.40 -1.01 5.66
C ALA A 58 -22.69 0.40 5.11
N GLU A 59 -23.74 1.06 5.60
CA GLU A 59 -24.10 2.44 5.26
C GLU A 59 -22.99 3.43 5.63
N GLN A 60 -22.47 3.31 6.86
CA GLN A 60 -21.37 4.16 7.31
C GLN A 60 -20.12 3.98 6.44
N LEU A 61 -19.75 2.74 6.11
CA LEU A 61 -18.63 2.44 5.24
C LEU A 61 -18.84 2.97 3.82
N TYR A 62 -20.04 2.83 3.27
CA TYR A 62 -20.41 3.31 1.94
C TYR A 62 -20.19 4.83 1.83
N PHE A 63 -20.73 5.60 2.78
CA PHE A 63 -20.54 7.06 2.79
C PHE A 63 -19.11 7.49 3.11
N CYS A 64 -18.38 6.75 3.97
CA CYS A 64 -16.95 6.99 4.19
C CYS A 64 -16.15 6.84 2.88
N MET A 65 -16.46 5.83 2.07
CA MET A 65 -15.77 5.58 0.80
C MET A 65 -16.17 6.53 -0.32
N LEU A 66 -17.41 7.02 -0.33
CA LEU A 66 -17.87 8.06 -1.28
C LEU A 66 -17.37 9.47 -0.95
N ASN A 67 -16.80 9.67 0.24
CA ASN A 67 -16.26 10.96 0.63
C ASN A 67 -15.17 11.44 -0.34
N TYR A 68 -15.25 12.71 -0.76
CA TYR A 68 -14.28 13.33 -1.68
C TYR A 68 -12.83 13.18 -1.23
N HIS A 69 -12.57 13.33 0.08
CA HIS A 69 -11.23 13.18 0.64
C HIS A 69 -10.73 11.74 0.50
N PHE A 70 -11.58 10.76 0.80
CA PHE A 70 -11.24 9.35 0.64
C PHE A 70 -10.91 9.02 -0.82
N LEU A 71 -11.78 9.38 -1.77
CA LEU A 71 -11.58 9.14 -3.20
C LEU A 71 -10.28 9.77 -3.72
N THR A 72 -10.04 11.03 -3.34
CA THR A 72 -8.84 11.77 -3.74
C THR A 72 -7.58 11.10 -3.18
N LEU A 73 -7.58 10.77 -1.89
CA LEU A 73 -6.45 10.13 -1.25
C LEU A 73 -6.22 8.71 -1.78
N LEU A 74 -7.27 7.93 -2.04
CA LEU A 74 -7.16 6.58 -2.59
C LEU A 74 -6.43 6.59 -3.94
N GLY A 75 -6.83 7.48 -4.85
CA GLY A 75 -6.16 7.67 -6.14
C GLY A 75 -4.73 8.20 -6.04
N LEU A 76 -4.48 9.12 -5.11
CA LEU A 76 -3.15 9.67 -4.84
C LEU A 76 -2.21 8.58 -4.30
N TRP A 77 -2.67 7.84 -3.29
CA TRP A 77 -1.87 6.81 -2.62
C TRP A 77 -1.58 5.62 -3.53
N ASP A 78 -2.51 5.20 -4.38
CA ASP A 78 -2.24 4.15 -5.37
C ASP A 78 -1.04 4.52 -6.25
N LYS A 79 -1.01 5.75 -6.78
CA LYS A 79 0.10 6.25 -7.62
C LYS A 79 1.42 6.35 -6.86
N ILE A 80 1.40 6.93 -5.65
CA ILE A 80 2.60 7.15 -4.84
C ILE A 80 3.18 5.80 -4.39
N LEU A 81 2.33 4.93 -3.82
CA LEU A 81 2.76 3.65 -3.25
C LEU A 81 3.30 2.70 -4.32
N ILE A 82 2.69 2.65 -5.52
CA ILE A 82 3.21 1.84 -6.63
C ILE A 82 4.61 2.33 -7.04
N ARG A 83 4.85 3.64 -7.08
CA ARG A 83 6.17 4.19 -7.40
C ARG A 83 7.20 3.85 -6.34
N ILE A 84 6.87 4.08 -5.07
CA ILE A 84 7.76 3.76 -3.93
C ILE A 84 8.08 2.26 -3.94
N ASP A 85 7.08 1.39 -4.07
CA ASP A 85 7.26 -0.05 -4.08
C ASP A 85 8.13 -0.53 -5.26
N ARG A 86 7.96 0.05 -6.46
CA ARG A 86 8.83 -0.24 -7.62
C ARG A 86 10.29 0.15 -7.36
N VAL A 87 10.54 1.35 -6.84
CA VAL A 87 11.90 1.83 -6.54
C VAL A 87 12.52 0.96 -5.44
N GLN A 88 11.78 0.67 -4.38
CA GLN A 88 12.24 -0.21 -3.32
C GLN A 88 12.58 -1.61 -3.84
N LYS A 89 11.75 -2.20 -4.71
CA LYS A 89 12.03 -3.49 -5.34
C LYS A 89 13.30 -3.45 -6.19
N LYS A 90 13.52 -2.39 -6.97
CA LYS A 90 14.76 -2.19 -7.75
C LYS A 90 16.01 -2.06 -6.87
N LEU A 91 15.93 -1.30 -5.78
CA LEU A 91 17.07 -1.12 -4.86
C LEU A 91 17.44 -2.41 -4.12
N LYS A 92 16.48 -3.32 -3.95
CA LYS A 92 16.69 -4.64 -3.34
C LYS A 92 17.21 -5.68 -4.34
N ASP A 93 17.29 -5.36 -5.62
CA ASP A 93 17.87 -6.24 -6.64
C ASP A 93 19.40 -6.28 -6.43
N PRO A 94 20.00 -7.46 -6.17
CA PRO A 94 21.44 -7.59 -5.94
C PRO A 94 22.28 -7.01 -7.08
N TYR A 95 21.83 -7.18 -8.32
CA TYR A 95 22.54 -6.72 -9.52
C TYR A 95 22.57 -5.19 -9.63
N ILE A 96 21.43 -4.54 -9.34
CA ILE A 96 21.33 -3.07 -9.33
C ILE A 96 22.14 -2.48 -8.16
N ARG A 97 22.17 -3.17 -7.01
CA ARG A 97 22.97 -2.74 -5.86
C ARG A 97 24.47 -2.80 -6.18
N GLU A 98 24.92 -3.83 -6.86
CA GLU A 98 26.33 -3.98 -7.25
C GLU A 98 26.75 -2.96 -8.31
N LEU A 99 25.90 -2.66 -9.29
CA LEU A 99 26.16 -1.61 -10.30
C LEU A 99 26.22 -0.18 -9.72
N LEU A 100 25.32 0.16 -8.79
CA LEU A 100 25.23 1.52 -8.23
C LEU A 100 26.23 1.79 -7.10
N PHE A 101 26.61 0.76 -6.32
CA PHE A 101 27.53 0.92 -5.20
C PHE A 101 28.94 0.36 -5.49
N GLY A 102 29.09 -0.56 -6.45
CA GLY A 102 30.41 -1.04 -6.90
C GLY A 102 31.17 -0.01 -7.74
N SER A 103 30.45 0.83 -8.50
CA SER A 103 31.03 1.96 -9.26
C SER A 103 31.47 3.15 -8.39
N LEU A 104 31.13 3.16 -7.09
CA LEU A 104 31.61 4.15 -6.12
C LEU A 104 32.84 3.69 -5.33
N LEU A 105 33.26 2.43 -5.49
CA LEU A 105 34.39 1.80 -4.80
C LEU A 105 35.53 1.39 -5.76
N THR A 106 35.49 1.85 -7.01
CA THR A 106 36.58 1.74 -7.99
C THR A 106 36.99 3.14 -8.46
#